data_AF-A0A158HK42-F1
#
_entry.id   AF-A0A158HK42-F1
#
_cell.length_a   1.000
_cell.length_b   1.000
_cell.length_c   1.000
_cell.angle_alpha   90.00
_cell.angle_beta   90.00
_cell.angle_gamma   90.00
#
_symmetry.space_group_name_H-M   'P 1'
#
loop_
_entity.id
_entity.type
_entity.pdbx_description
1 polymer ?
#
loop_
_entity_poly.entity_id
_entity_poly.type
_entity_poly.pdbx_seq_one_letter_code
_entity_poly.pdbx_strand_id
1 'polypeptide(L)'
;MSTNPRSIHRLSALGVVRMKKPGHYCDGGGLYLQVSPGRTHSWVYRFRRKGRLREMGLGPLHVVSLADARELAARCRRMLFEGVDPIEARRAERAQQLAMAARSRTFDECTKAFIKANRAG
;
A
#
# COMPACT_ATOMS: atom_id res chain seq x y z
N MET A 1 -15.71 15.36 -25.87
CA MET A 1 -14.45 15.59 -25.13
C MET A 1 -13.64 14.29 -25.16
N SER A 2 -12.68 14.18 -26.09
CA SER A 2 -11.91 12.95 -26.29
C SER A 2 -10.88 12.80 -25.17
N THR A 3 -11.15 11.92 -24.19
CA THR A 3 -10.15 11.57 -23.18
C THR A 3 -9.11 10.68 -23.83
N ASN A 4 -8.00 11.27 -24.29
CA ASN A 4 -6.82 10.52 -24.71
C ASN A 4 -6.53 9.43 -23.65
N PRO A 5 -6.60 8.13 -24.00
CA PRO A 5 -6.36 7.08 -23.03
C PRO A 5 -4.91 7.20 -22.59
N ARG A 6 -4.68 7.70 -21.36
CA ARG A 6 -3.34 7.77 -20.79
C ARG A 6 -2.78 6.35 -20.80
N SER A 7 -1.73 6.13 -21.60
CA SER A 7 -1.10 4.82 -21.73
C SER A 7 -0.74 4.26 -20.36
N ILE A 8 -1.16 3.02 -20.13
CA ILE A 8 -0.83 2.24 -18.93
C ILE A 8 0.33 1.29 -19.26
N HIS A 9 1.03 0.81 -18.24
CA HIS A 9 2.13 -0.15 -18.34
C HIS A 9 3.37 0.37 -19.08
N ARG A 10 3.77 1.61 -18.80
CA ARG A 10 4.88 2.30 -19.46
C ARG A 10 6.28 1.89 -18.99
N LEU A 11 6.40 1.33 -17.79
CA LEU A 11 7.69 0.90 -17.25
C LEU A 11 7.99 -0.56 -17.65
N SER A 12 9.27 -0.91 -17.66
CA SER A 12 9.74 -2.29 -17.85
C SER A 12 10.38 -2.81 -16.57
N ALA A 13 10.31 -4.13 -16.34
CA ALA A 13 10.84 -4.76 -15.14
C ALA A 13 12.35 -4.52 -14.95
N LEU A 14 13.11 -4.56 -16.04
CA LEU A 14 14.55 -4.25 -16.00
C LEU A 14 14.81 -2.75 -15.80
N GLY A 15 13.97 -1.89 -16.38
CA GLY A 15 14.09 -0.45 -16.27
C GLY A 15 13.94 0.02 -14.82
N VAL A 16 12.94 -0.50 -14.10
CA VAL A 16 12.62 -0.06 -12.73
C VAL A 16 13.75 -0.33 -11.74
N VAL A 17 14.47 -1.45 -11.89
CA VAL A 17 15.63 -1.80 -11.05
C VAL A 17 16.83 -0.89 -11.33
N ARG A 18 17.01 -0.44 -12.59
CA ARG A 18 18.15 0.37 -13.01
C ARG A 18 17.97 1.86 -12.71
N MET A 19 16.77 2.30 -12.36
CA MET A 19 16.50 3.71 -12.06
C MET A 19 17.24 4.14 -10.80
N LYS A 20 18.07 5.17 -10.94
CA LYS A 20 18.93 5.69 -9.85
C LYS A 20 18.61 7.12 -9.45
N LYS A 21 18.01 7.89 -10.36
CA LYS A 21 17.68 9.28 -10.13
C LYS A 21 16.45 9.35 -9.21
N PRO A 22 16.51 10.08 -8.08
CA PRO A 22 15.35 10.24 -7.22
C PRO A 22 14.18 10.90 -7.98
N GLY A 23 12.96 10.47 -7.68
CA GLY A 23 11.77 11.01 -8.32
C GLY A 23 10.62 10.01 -8.44
N HIS A 24 9.58 10.43 -9.16
CA HIS A 24 8.39 9.62 -9.43
C HIS A 24 8.31 9.28 -10.91
N TYR A 25 8.34 7.98 -11.23
CA TYR A 25 8.28 7.45 -12.58
C TYR A 25 6.93 6.81 -12.80
N CYS A 26 6.19 7.29 -13.79
CA CYS A 26 4.81 6.86 -13.97
C CYS A 26 4.73 5.63 -14.86
N ASP A 27 4.16 4.53 -14.34
CA ASP A 27 3.76 3.37 -15.14
C ASP A 27 2.42 3.60 -15.83
N GLY A 28 1.57 4.45 -15.26
CA GLY A 28 0.24 4.78 -15.81
C GLY A 28 -0.89 4.21 -14.95
N GLY A 29 -2.13 4.63 -15.23
CA GLY A 29 -3.31 4.18 -14.48
C GLY A 29 -3.24 4.48 -12.97
N GLY A 30 -2.53 5.54 -12.58
CA GLY A 30 -2.29 5.92 -11.18
C GLY A 30 -1.08 5.24 -10.52
N LEU A 31 -0.41 4.30 -11.19
CA LEU A 31 0.78 3.63 -10.66
C LEU A 31 2.06 4.42 -10.95
N TYR A 32 2.89 4.59 -9.92
CA TYR A 32 4.20 5.21 -10.00
C TYR A 32 5.24 4.39 -9.23
N LEU A 33 6.46 4.37 -9.74
CA LEU A 33 7.65 4.01 -8.99
C LEU A 33 8.22 5.27 -8.35
N GLN A 34 8.34 5.27 -7.03
CA GLN A 34 9.06 6.27 -6.26
C GLN A 34 10.49 5.78 -6.04
N VAL A 35 11.47 6.60 -6.44
CA VAL A 35 12.88 6.39 -6.14
C VAL A 35 13.30 7.43 -5.12
N SER A 36 13.72 6.97 -3.94
CA SER A 36 14.17 7.85 -2.85
C SER A 36 15.58 8.40 -3.12
N PRO A 37 16.01 9.47 -2.40
CA PRO A 37 17.41 9.92 -2.42
C PRO A 37 18.41 8.81 -2.08
N GLY A 38 18.03 7.88 -1.19
CA GLY A 38 18.81 6.69 -0.84
C GLY A 38 18.75 5.55 -1.87
N ARG A 39 18.20 5.80 -3.08
CA ARG A 39 18.07 4.83 -4.17
C ARG A 39 17.26 3.58 -3.81
N THR A 40 16.36 3.71 -2.85
CA THR A 40 15.34 2.68 -2.59
C THR A 40 14.13 2.92 -3.48
N HIS A 41 13.52 1.82 -3.92
CA HIS A 41 12.39 1.83 -4.84
C HIS A 41 11.12 1.37 -4.13
N SER A 42 10.06 2.16 -4.25
CA SER A 42 8.74 1.80 -3.72
C SER A 42 7.65 2.14 -4.71
N TRP A 43 6.64 1.28 -4.78
CA TRP A 43 5.44 1.51 -5.57
C TRP A 43 4.48 2.41 -4.82
N VAL A 44 3.93 3.40 -5.52
CA VAL A 44 2.87 4.26 -5.01
C VAL A 44 1.71 4.34 -5.99
N TYR A 45 0.50 4.33 -5.45
CA TYR A 45 -0.73 4.52 -6.19
C TYR A 45 -1.31 5.91 -5.89
N ARG A 46 -1.45 6.73 -6.92
CA ARG A 46 -1.91 8.12 -6.83
C ARG A 46 -3.27 8.25 -7.50
N PHE A 47 -4.23 8.85 -6.80
CA PHE A 47 -5.59 9.03 -7.27
C PHE A 47 -6.21 10.30 -6.72
N ARG A 48 -7.28 10.78 -7.36
CA ARG A 48 -8.08 11.91 -6.85
C ARG A 48 -9.41 11.39 -6.34
N ARG A 49 -9.85 11.89 -5.18
CA ARG A 49 -11.19 11.63 -4.67
C ARG A 49 -11.70 12.86 -3.94
N LYS A 50 -12.95 13.26 -4.20
CA LYS A 50 -13.55 14.48 -3.64
C LYS A 50 -12.65 15.72 -3.81
N GLY A 51 -12.09 15.90 -5.01
CA GLY A 51 -11.19 17.01 -5.34
C GLY A 51 -9.78 16.94 -4.75
N ARG A 52 -9.48 16.00 -3.85
CA ARG A 52 -8.18 15.89 -3.18
C ARG A 52 -7.30 14.83 -3.84
N LEU A 53 -6.03 15.16 -4.06
CA LEU A 53 -5.01 14.20 -4.47
C LEU A 53 -4.62 13.35 -3.26
N ARG A 54 -4.65 12.03 -3.43
CA ARG A 54 -4.29 11.05 -2.43
C ARG A 54 -3.22 10.11 -2.98
N GLU A 55 -2.39 9.60 -2.08
CA GLU A 55 -1.31 8.68 -2.40
C GLU A 55 -1.30 7.53 -1.41
N MET A 56 -1.08 6.32 -1.93
CA MET A 56 -1.01 5.09 -1.15
C MET A 56 0.20 4.28 -1.57
N GLY A 57 1.14 4.05 -0.65
CA GLY A 57 2.25 3.12 -0.89
C GLY A 57 1.74 1.71 -1.11
N LEU A 58 2.18 1.03 -2.16
CA LEU A 58 1.84 -0.36 -2.47
C LEU A 58 2.89 -1.35 -1.96
N GLY A 59 4.12 -0.88 -1.68
CA GLY A 59 5.21 -1.68 -1.12
C GLY A 59 6.54 -1.40 -1.81
N PRO A 60 7.66 -1.89 -1.24
CA PRO A 60 8.97 -1.74 -1.85
C PRO A 60 9.14 -2.69 -3.06
N LEU A 61 9.96 -2.29 -4.04
CA LEU A 61 10.19 -3.06 -5.28
C LEU A 61 10.72 -4.49 -5.03
N HIS A 62 11.49 -4.70 -3.96
CA HIS A 62 12.05 -6.00 -3.63
C HIS A 62 11.02 -6.99 -3.04
N VAL A 63 9.86 -6.50 -2.60
CA VAL A 63 8.74 -7.34 -2.13
C VAL A 63 7.63 -7.41 -3.18
N VAL A 64 7.39 -6.32 -3.89
CA VAL A 64 6.30 -6.18 -4.85
C VAL A 64 6.89 -5.96 -6.24
N SER A 65 6.73 -6.94 -7.13
CA SER A 65 7.23 -6.81 -8.50
C SER A 65 6.42 -5.77 -9.29
N LEU A 66 6.89 -5.39 -10.48
CA LEU A 66 6.13 -4.51 -11.36
C LEU A 66 4.77 -5.11 -11.77
N ALA A 67 4.71 -6.44 -11.94
CA ALA A 67 3.46 -7.13 -12.27
C ALA A 67 2.47 -7.04 -11.09
N ASP A 68 2.92 -7.39 -9.89
CA ASP A 68 2.10 -7.31 -8.68
C ASP A 68 1.62 -5.88 -8.41
N ALA A 69 2.50 -4.90 -8.61
CA ALA A 69 2.15 -3.49 -8.47
C ALA A 69 1.05 -3.06 -9.44
N ARG A 70 1.05 -3.58 -10.68
CA ARG A 70 -0.01 -3.34 -11.67
C ARG A 70 -1.32 -3.97 -11.27
N GLU A 71 -1.31 -5.19 -10.74
CA GLU A 71 -2.49 -5.87 -10.22
C GLU A 71 -3.10 -5.13 -9.02
N LEU A 72 -2.25 -4.72 -8.07
CA LEU A 72 -2.65 -3.91 -6.93
C LEU A 72 -3.26 -2.57 -7.39
N ALA A 73 -2.65 -1.89 -8.36
CA ALA A 73 -3.19 -0.67 -8.92
C ALA A 73 -4.53 -0.90 -9.65
N ALA A 74 -4.69 -2.03 -10.35
CA ALA A 74 -5.95 -2.41 -10.98
C ALA A 74 -7.05 -2.63 -9.94
N ARG A 75 -6.75 -3.31 -8.83
CA ARG A 75 -7.67 -3.47 -7.70
C ARG A 75 -8.08 -2.13 -7.11
N CYS A 76 -7.13 -1.22 -6.92
CA CYS A 76 -7.42 0.12 -6.41
C CYS A 76 -8.31 0.92 -7.38
N ARG A 77 -8.08 0.81 -8.69
CA ARG A 77 -8.96 1.42 -9.71
C ARG A 77 -10.37 0.86 -9.65
N ARG A 78 -10.55 -0.45 -9.49
CA ARG A 78 -11.86 -1.09 -9.32
C ARG A 78 -12.59 -0.59 -8.07
N MET A 79 -11.91 -0.56 -6.92
CA MET A 79 -12.46 0.01 -5.69
C MET A 79 -12.95 1.45 -5.90
N LEU A 80 -12.16 2.28 -6.58
CA LEU A 80 -12.57 3.66 -6.87
C LEU A 80 -13.78 3.74 -7.80
N PHE A 81 -13.86 2.86 -8.81
CA PHE A 81 -15.01 2.75 -9.70
C PHE A 81 -16.29 2.35 -8.93
N GLU A 82 -16.15 1.45 -7.96
CA GLU A 82 -17.21 1.03 -7.03
C GLU A 82 -17.51 2.09 -5.94
N GLY A 83 -16.84 3.24 -5.96
CA GLY A 83 -17.05 4.30 -4.99
C GLY A 83 -16.37 4.07 -3.64
N VAL A 84 -15.51 3.07 -3.50
CA VAL A 84 -14.74 2.73 -2.28
C VAL A 84 -13.39 3.45 -2.27
N ASP A 85 -12.95 3.94 -1.11
CA ASP A 85 -11.57 4.44 -0.96
C ASP A 85 -10.58 3.29 -0.76
N PRO A 86 -9.54 3.14 -1.58
CA PRO A 86 -8.51 2.15 -1.33
C PRO A 86 -7.75 2.38 -0.01
N ILE A 87 -7.55 3.64 0.40
CA ILE A 87 -6.82 3.95 1.64
C ILE A 87 -7.69 3.64 2.87
N GLU A 88 -8.96 4.05 2.85
CA GLU A 88 -9.85 3.76 3.99
C GLU A 88 -10.17 2.26 4.09
N ALA A 89 -10.35 1.56 2.95
CA ALA A 89 -10.52 0.11 2.96
C ALA A 89 -9.33 -0.61 3.61
N ARG A 90 -8.10 -0.23 3.24
CA ARG A 90 -6.89 -0.79 3.85
C ARG A 90 -6.76 -0.47 5.35
N ARG A 91 -7.17 0.73 5.77
CA ARG A 91 -7.16 1.11 7.19
C ARG A 91 -8.16 0.28 7.99
N ALA A 92 -9.36 0.09 7.45
CA ALA A 92 -10.40 -0.73 8.07
C ALA A 92 -9.93 -2.19 8.22
N GLU A 93 -9.35 -2.78 7.17
CA GLU A 93 -8.80 -4.14 7.21
C GLU A 93 -7.72 -4.29 8.29
N ARG A 94 -6.77 -3.35 8.38
CA ARG A 94 -5.73 -3.37 9.44
C ARG A 94 -6.32 -3.24 10.83
N ALA A 95 -7.31 -2.36 11.02
CA ALA A 95 -7.98 -2.19 12.30
C ALA A 95 -8.71 -3.47 12.72
N GLN A 96 -9.38 -4.15 11.79
CA GLN A 96 -10.02 -5.44 12.02
C GLN A 96 -9.01 -6.52 12.42
N GLN A 97 -7.89 -6.64 11.71
CA GLN A 97 -6.83 -7.59 12.03
C GLN A 97 -6.27 -7.37 13.44
N LEU A 98 -6.00 -6.11 13.81
CA LEU A 98 -5.54 -5.76 15.16
C LEU A 98 -6.59 -6.08 16.23
N ALA A 99 -7.86 -5.80 15.97
CA ALA A 99 -8.96 -6.12 16.89
C ALA A 99 -9.13 -7.65 17.06
N MET A 100 -8.99 -8.43 15.99
CA MET A 100 -9.00 -9.89 16.06
C MET A 100 -7.81 -10.42 16.86
N ALA A 101 -6.61 -9.91 16.61
CA ALA A 101 -5.40 -10.29 17.35
C ALA A 101 -5.50 -9.94 18.86
N ALA A 102 -6.15 -8.83 19.20
CA ALA A 102 -6.39 -8.45 20.59
C ALA A 102 -7.41 -9.39 21.28
N ARG A 103 -8.45 -9.82 20.56
CA ARG A 103 -9.44 -10.78 21.05
C ARG A 103 -8.87 -12.19 21.22
N SER A 104 -7.86 -12.57 20.43
CA SER A 104 -7.20 -13.86 20.55
C SER A 104 -6.20 -13.95 21.71
N ARG A 105 -5.94 -12.87 22.46
CA ARG A 105 -5.22 -12.98 23.73
C ARG A 105 -6.11 -13.70 24.74
N THR A 106 -5.66 -14.87 25.19
CA THR A 106 -6.47 -15.75 26.03
C THR A 106 -6.50 -15.28 27.48
N PHE A 107 -7.53 -15.68 28.24
CA PHE A 107 -7.59 -15.43 29.68
C PHE A 107 -6.33 -15.95 30.39
N ASP A 108 -5.80 -17.10 29.99
CA ASP A 108 -4.58 -17.70 30.55
C ASP A 108 -3.33 -16.82 30.35
N GLU A 109 -3.20 -16.14 29.19
CA GLU A 109 -2.13 -15.16 28.96
C GLU A 109 -2.29 -13.91 29.84
N CYS A 110 -3.52 -13.44 30.03
CA CYS A 110 -3.82 -12.32 30.93
C CYS A 110 -3.56 -12.69 32.41
N THR A 111 -3.91 -13.90 32.83
CA THR A 111 -3.68 -14.40 34.20
C THR A 111 -2.18 -14.58 34.48
N LYS A 112 -1.41 -15.16 33.54
CA LYS A 112 0.05 -15.29 33.67
C LYS A 112 0.73 -13.91 33.76
N ALA A 113 0.29 -12.94 32.96
CA ALA A 113 0.81 -11.57 33.04
C ALA A 113 0.51 -10.90 34.38
N PHE A 114 -0.70 -11.08 34.92
CA PHE A 114 -1.11 -10.51 36.22
C PHE A 114 -0.36 -11.13 37.40
N ILE A 115 -0.20 -12.46 37.42
CA ILE A 115 0.54 -13.15 38.48
C ILE A 115 2.01 -12.74 38.48
N LYS A 116 2.63 -12.58 37.29
CA LYS A 116 4.01 -12.10 37.18
C LYS A 116 4.18 -10.67 37.70
N ALA A 117 3.24 -9.78 37.41
CA ALA A 117 3.30 -8.38 37.85
C ALA A 117 3.07 -8.22 39.37
N ASN A 118 2.31 -9.11 40.00
CA ASN A 118 1.93 -9.01 41.42
C ASN A 118 2.72 -9.96 42.36
N ARG A 119 3.67 -10.78 41.86
CA ARG A 119 4.52 -11.66 42.68
C ARG A 119 5.88 -11.08 43.09
N ALA A 120 6.23 -9.89 42.61
CA ALA A 120 7.53 -9.24 42.87
C ALA A 120 7.44 -8.08 43.89
N GLY A 121 6.47 -8.13 44.80
CA GLY A 121 6.31 -7.19 45.91
C GLY A 121 6.39 -7.92 47.24
#